data_AF-A0A2D6A1V0-F1
#
_entry.id   AF-A0A2D6A1V0-F1
#
_cell.length_a   1.000
_cell.length_b   1.000
_cell.length_c   1.000
_cell.angle_alpha   90.00
_cell.angle_beta   90.00
_cell.angle_gamma   90.00
#
_symmetry.space_group_name_H-M   'P 1'
#
loop_
_entity.id
_entity.type
_entity.pdbx_description
1 polymer ?
#
loop_
_entity_poly.entity_id
_entity_poly.type
_entity_poly.pdbx_seq_one_letter_code
_entity_poly.pdbx_strand_id
1 'polypeptide(L)'
;MPKQRKPALTVVCPHCGTTFDPERLACPECGSDERTGWKSAEEIDYQSLDLPEGDELGTGRRMPRWMFVLIVILLLWAMLESVGAGPLAWLVS
;
A
#
# COMPACT_ATOMS: atom_id res chain seq x y z
N MET A 1 9.68 6.03 40.07
CA MET A 1 9.90 7.08 39.05
C MET A 1 8.69 7.13 38.12
N PRO A 2 7.89 8.19 38.10
CA PRO A 2 6.76 8.29 37.18
C PRO A 2 7.29 8.51 35.75
N LYS A 3 6.98 7.57 34.85
CA LYS A 3 7.36 7.62 33.44
C LYS A 3 6.54 8.72 32.76
N GLN A 4 7.11 9.93 32.64
CA GLN A 4 6.45 11.04 31.96
C GLN A 4 6.19 10.66 30.49
N ARG A 5 4.93 10.71 30.07
CA ARG A 5 4.53 10.49 28.67
C ARG A 5 4.86 11.76 27.90
N LYS A 6 5.75 11.68 26.92
CA LYS A 6 6.02 12.80 26.00
C LYS A 6 4.70 13.17 25.31
N PRO A 7 4.36 14.47 25.20
CA PRO A 7 3.18 14.89 24.46
C PRO A 7 3.30 14.37 23.02
N ALA A 8 2.27 13.68 22.54
CA ALA A 8 2.21 13.20 21.18
C ALA A 8 2.13 14.43 20.26
N LEU A 9 3.27 14.83 19.71
CA LEU A 9 3.31 15.76 18.60
C LEU A 9 2.60 15.05 17.43
N THR A 10 1.63 15.72 16.82
CA THR A 10 0.94 15.21 15.62
C THR A 10 1.22 16.16 14.48
N VAL A 11 1.47 15.63 13.29
CA VAL A 11 1.72 16.42 12.07
C VAL A 11 0.56 16.26 11.10
N VAL A 12 0.33 17.27 10.26
CA VAL A 12 -0.70 17.26 9.21
C VAL A 12 -0.02 17.02 7.86
N CYS A 13 -0.51 16.07 7.07
CA CYS A 13 -0.01 15.83 5.73
C CYS A 13 -0.31 17.03 4.82
N PRO A 14 0.69 17.69 4.22
CA PRO A 14 0.44 18.81 3.30
C PRO A 14 -0.25 18.37 1.99
N HIS A 15 -0.15 17.10 1.62
CA HIS A 15 -0.75 16.57 0.38
C HIS A 15 -2.23 16.19 0.53
N CYS A 16 -2.67 15.68 1.70
CA CYS A 16 -4.06 15.20 1.87
C CYS A 16 -4.75 15.67 3.16
N GLY A 17 -4.07 16.39 4.04
CA GLY A 17 -4.65 16.92 5.27
C GLY A 17 -4.79 15.93 6.43
N THR A 18 -4.33 14.69 6.28
CA THR A 18 -4.41 13.68 7.35
C THR A 18 -3.49 14.01 8.52
N THR A 19 -3.97 13.87 9.76
CA THR A 19 -3.15 13.97 10.98
C THR A 19 -2.54 12.63 11.37
N PHE A 20 -1.24 12.60 11.63
CA PHE A 20 -0.53 11.37 12.02
C PHE A 20 0.71 11.65 12.89
N ASP A 21 1.36 10.59 13.36
CA ASP A 21 2.55 10.65 14.20
C ASP A 21 3.79 11.07 13.38
N PRO A 22 4.63 12.00 13.86
CA PRO A 22 5.82 12.50 13.16
C PRO A 22 6.90 11.43 12.91
N GLU A 23 6.92 10.31 13.63
CA GLU A 23 7.90 9.23 13.43
C GLU A 23 7.63 8.42 12.14
N ARG A 24 6.57 8.74 11.40
CA ARG A 24 6.18 8.05 10.17
C ARG A 24 7.02 8.51 8.99
N LEU A 25 7.58 7.55 8.26
CA LEU A 25 8.34 7.78 7.02
C LEU A 25 7.46 8.23 5.83
N ALA A 26 6.15 7.94 5.89
CA ALA A 26 5.18 8.31 4.86
C ALA A 26 3.76 8.41 5.45
N CYS A 27 2.89 9.16 4.76
CA CYS A 27 1.51 9.39 5.16
C CYS A 27 0.69 8.07 5.07
N PRO A 28 -0.05 7.65 6.12
CA PRO A 28 -0.87 6.44 6.09
C PRO A 28 -1.93 6.40 4.99
N GLU A 29 -2.49 7.56 4.64
CA GLU A 29 -3.68 7.64 3.79
C GLU A 29 -3.34 7.76 2.30
N CYS A 30 -2.38 8.64 1.96
CA CYS A 30 -2.00 8.90 0.58
C CYS A 30 -0.61 8.38 0.19
N GLY A 31 0.20 7.92 1.15
CA GLY A 31 1.57 7.46 0.89
C GLY A 31 2.59 8.56 0.57
N SER A 32 2.19 9.83 0.60
CA SER A 32 3.11 10.97 0.39
C SER A 32 4.18 11.00 1.49
N ASP A 33 5.41 11.30 1.08
CA ASP A 33 6.62 11.32 1.90
C ASP A 33 7.46 12.59 1.63
N GLU A 34 8.63 12.67 2.25
CA GLU A 34 9.63 13.74 2.06
C GLU A 34 10.10 13.92 0.61
N ARG A 35 9.99 12.91 -0.26
CA ARG A 35 10.41 13.02 -1.66
C ARG A 35 9.28 13.51 -2.57
N THR A 36 8.05 13.15 -2.22
CA THR A 36 6.88 13.25 -3.10
C THR A 36 5.88 14.33 -2.70
N GLY A 37 5.90 14.81 -1.46
CA GLY A 37 4.96 15.86 -1.06
C GLY A 37 5.18 16.57 0.27
N TRP A 38 6.20 16.26 1.07
CA TRP A 38 6.50 17.02 2.31
C TRP A 38 7.63 18.05 2.17
N LYS A 39 8.09 18.28 0.94
CA LYS A 39 9.12 19.29 0.65
C LYS A 39 8.60 20.71 0.87
N SER A 40 9.51 21.62 1.21
CA SER A 40 9.22 23.04 1.31
C SER A 40 8.89 23.63 -0.07
N ALA A 41 8.14 24.74 -0.12
CA ALA A 41 7.76 25.38 -1.39
C ALA A 41 8.98 25.77 -2.25
N GLU A 42 10.07 26.21 -1.61
CA GLU A 42 11.37 26.47 -2.27
C GLU A 42 12.03 25.23 -2.90
N GLU A 43 11.74 24.02 -2.42
CA GLU A 43 12.33 22.76 -2.92
C GLU A 43 11.49 22.10 -4.03
N ILE A 44 10.28 22.61 -4.28
CA ILE A 44 9.38 22.07 -5.31
C ILE A 44 9.68 22.77 -6.64
N ASP A 45 10.37 22.05 -7.52
CA ASP A 45 10.48 22.44 -8.93
C ASP A 45 9.15 22.14 -9.63
N TYR A 46 8.34 23.19 -9.83
CA TYR A 46 7.07 23.08 -10.55
C TYR A 46 7.31 22.92 -12.04
N GLN A 47 7.49 21.69 -12.48
CA GLN A 47 7.40 21.37 -13.91
C GLN A 47 5.93 21.45 -14.34
N SER A 48 5.57 22.45 -15.13
CA SER A 48 4.27 22.47 -15.78
C SER A 48 4.24 21.38 -16.83
N LEU A 49 3.52 20.30 -16.55
CA LEU A 49 3.22 19.29 -17.55
C LEU A 49 1.96 19.73 -18.28
N ASP A 50 2.07 19.99 -19.58
CA ASP A 50 0.92 20.10 -20.48
C ASP A 50 0.29 18.71 -20.63
N LEU A 51 -0.57 18.37 -19.68
CA LEU A 51 -1.35 17.15 -19.72
C LEU A 51 -2.52 17.35 -20.70
N PRO A 52 -2.76 16.41 -21.64
CA PRO A 52 -3.97 16.45 -22.46
C PRO A 52 -5.19 16.39 -21.53
N GLU A 53 -6.21 17.21 -21.81
CA GLU A 53 -7.49 17.20 -21.11
C GLU A 53 -8.19 15.86 -21.35
N GLY A 54 -7.88 14.88 -20.51
CA GLY A 54 -8.38 13.51 -20.57
C GLY A 54 -8.90 13.08 -19.20
N ASP A 55 -10.17 12.71 -19.17
CA ASP A 55 -11.01 12.26 -18.07
C ASP A 55 -10.65 10.87 -17.52
N GLU A 56 -9.37 10.56 -17.32
CA GLU A 56 -8.94 9.25 -16.81
C GLU A 56 -8.00 9.44 -15.62
N LEU A 57 -8.54 10.00 -14.53
CA LEU A 57 -7.91 9.97 -13.21
C LEU A 57 -7.77 8.50 -12.79
N GLY A 58 -6.55 7.97 -12.93
CA GLY A 58 -6.18 6.62 -12.52
C GLY A 58 -6.58 6.35 -11.08
N THR A 59 -7.73 5.69 -10.91
CA THR A 59 -8.13 5.12 -9.62
C THR A 59 -7.12 4.03 -9.31
N GLY A 60 -6.18 4.31 -8.40
CA GLY A 60 -5.24 3.30 -7.93
C GLY A 60 -6.05 2.10 -7.45
N ARG A 61 -6.00 0.97 -8.18
CA ARG A 61 -6.74 -0.25 -7.86
C ARG A 61 -6.29 -0.74 -6.49
N ARG A 62 -6.96 -0.28 -5.43
CA ARG A 62 -6.91 -0.90 -4.11
C ARG A 62 -7.56 -2.27 -4.28
N MET A 63 -6.74 -3.30 -4.55
CA MET A 63 -7.24 -4.66 -4.61
C MET A 63 -7.94 -4.95 -3.28
N PRO A 64 -9.25 -5.26 -3.29
CA PRO A 64 -9.98 -5.41 -2.06
C PRO A 64 -9.43 -6.63 -1.32
N ARG A 65 -9.24 -6.52 0.00
CA ARG A 65 -8.51 -7.52 0.81
C ARG A 65 -9.06 -8.95 0.64
N TRP A 66 -10.37 -9.09 0.40
CA TRP A 66 -11.02 -10.38 0.12
C TRP A 66 -10.50 -11.06 -1.15
N MET A 67 -10.12 -10.30 -2.18
CA MET A 67 -9.55 -10.85 -3.41
C MET A 67 -8.17 -11.48 -3.15
N PHE A 68 -7.37 -10.89 -2.26
CA PHE A 68 -6.10 -11.50 -1.83
C PHE A 68 -6.34 -12.81 -1.08
N VAL A 69 -7.37 -12.86 -0.20
CA VAL A 69 -7.75 -14.09 0.51
C VAL A 69 -8.19 -15.18 -0.48
N LEU A 70 -9.01 -14.84 -1.48
CA LEU A 70 -9.43 -15.81 -2.50
C LEU A 70 -8.27 -16.37 -3.31
N ILE A 71 -7.31 -15.53 -3.69
CA ILE A 71 -6.09 -15.96 -4.41
C ILE A 71 -5.29 -16.95 -3.56
N VAL A 72 -5.08 -16.64 -2.27
CA VAL A 72 -4.37 -17.54 -1.36
C VAL A 72 -5.11 -18.86 -1.19
N ILE A 73 -6.44 -18.85 -1.05
CA ILE A 73 -7.25 -20.06 -0.94
C ILE A 73 -7.12 -20.93 -2.20
N LEU A 74 -7.22 -20.33 -3.40
CA LEU A 74 -7.07 -21.06 -4.67
C LEU A 74 -5.68 -21.68 -4.80
N LEU A 75 -4.61 -20.97 -4.40
CA LEU A 75 -3.25 -21.49 -4.44
C LEU A 75 -3.05 -22.64 -3.45
N LEU A 76 -3.56 -22.51 -2.23
CA LEU A 76 -3.49 -23.58 -1.22
C LEU A 76 -4.28 -24.81 -1.67
N TRP A 77 -5.45 -24.61 -2.28
CA TRP A 77 -6.25 -25.68 -2.85
C TRP A 77 -5.54 -26.37 -4.02
N ALA A 78 -4.96 -25.61 -4.96
CA ALA A 78 -4.17 -26.16 -6.07
C ALA A 78 -2.90 -26.89 -5.59
N MET A 79 -2.23 -26.39 -4.54
CA MET A 79 -1.11 -27.10 -3.92
C MET A 79 -1.57 -28.37 -3.20
N LEU A 80 -2.76 -28.37 -2.58
CA LEU A 80 -3.33 -29.57 -1.98
C LEU A 80 -3.66 -30.65 -3.03
N GLU A 81 -4.18 -30.26 -4.20
CA GLU A 81 -4.37 -31.17 -5.33
C GLU A 81 -3.04 -31.72 -5.85
N SER A 82 -2.02 -30.85 -5.95
CA SER A 82 -0.68 -31.23 -6.40
C SER A 82 0.05 -32.16 -5.42
N VAL A 83 -0.22 -32.05 -4.12
CA VAL A 83 0.31 -32.93 -3.07
C VAL A 83 -0.54 -34.21 -2.92
N GLY A 84 -1.79 -34.19 -3.37
CA GLY A 84 -2.72 -35.33 -3.35
C GLY A 84 -2.57 -36.31 -4.52
N ALA A 85 -1.89 -35.94 -5.60
CA ALA A 85 -1.52 -36.86 -6.68
C ALA A 85 -0.23 -37.64 -6.33
N GLY A 86 -0.29 -38.42 -5.24
CA GLY A 86 0.67 -39.47 -4.95
C GLY A 86 0.66 -40.58 -6.04
N PRO A 87 1.67 -41.47 -6.04
CA PRO A 87 2.11 -42.30 -7.17
C PRO A 87 1.22 -43.52 -7.48
N LEU A 88 -0.10 -43.39 -7.40
CA LEU A 88 -1.02 -44.48 -7.75
C LEU A 88 -1.41 -44.53 -9.23
N ALA A 89 -1.02 -43.52 -10.01
CA ALA A 89 -1.16 -43.55 -11.47
C ALA A 89 -0.21 -44.56 -12.18
N TRP A 90 0.73 -45.20 -11.45
CA TRP A 90 1.65 -46.21 -11.99
C TRP A 90 1.29 -47.67 -11.63
N LEU A 91 0.19 -47.92 -10.91
CA LEU A 91 -0.22 -49.27 -10.51
C LEU A 91 -1.29 -49.91 -11.41
N VAL A 92 -1.67 -49.23 -12.49
CA VAL A 92 -2.54 -49.76 -13.56
C VAL A 92 -1.84 -49.56 -14.92
N SER A 93 -0.65 -50.12 -15.07
CA SER A 93 0.02 -50.38 -16.35
C SER A 93 0.78 -51.70 -16.26
#